data_AF-A0A846PSZ5-F1
#
_entry.id   AF-A0A846PSZ5-F1
#
_cell.length_a   1.000
_cell.length_b   1.000
_cell.length_c   1.000
_cell.angle_alpha   90.00
_cell.angle_beta   90.00
_cell.angle_gamma   90.00
#
_symmetry.space_group_name_H-M   'P 1'
#
loop_
_entity.id
_entity.type
_entity.pdbx_description
1 polymer ?
#
loop_
_entity_poly.entity_id
_entity_poly.type
_entity_poly.pdbx_seq_one_letter_code
_entity_poly.pdbx_strand_id
1 'polypeptide(L)'
;TTTSCPEVDAALILKTVKTFEGVILQKPPMFSALKHKGKPLYSYAHKGIEIPRKERTVTIHRLEVLKINIPFVTIDIVCSKGTYVRT
;
A
#
# COMPACT_ATOMS: atom_id res chain seq x y z
N THR A 1 10.45 -30.41 -6.47
CA THR A 1 11.53 -29.53 -6.00
C THR A 1 10.94 -28.58 -5.00
N THR A 2 11.23 -28.77 -3.71
CA THR A 2 10.62 -27.98 -2.63
C THR A 2 11.25 -26.60 -2.65
N THR A 3 10.59 -25.62 -3.26
CA THR A 3 11.06 -24.23 -3.29
C THR A 3 11.04 -23.70 -1.87
N SER A 4 12.23 -23.44 -1.31
CA SER A 4 12.41 -22.88 0.03
C SER A 4 11.65 -21.55 0.13
N CYS A 5 10.65 -21.51 1.01
CA CYS A 5 10.01 -20.26 1.40
C CYS A 5 11.09 -19.37 2.03
N PRO A 6 11.34 -18.14 1.56
CA PRO A 6 12.29 -17.27 2.23
C PRO A 6 11.81 -17.06 3.66
N GLU A 7 12.63 -17.42 4.64
CA GLU A 7 12.39 -17.07 6.04
C GLU A 7 12.27 -15.56 6.12
N VAL A 8 11.10 -15.09 6.57
CA VAL A 8 10.84 -13.65 6.68
C VAL A 8 11.49 -13.18 7.98
N ASP A 9 12.70 -12.66 7.85
CA ASP A 9 13.43 -12.14 9.01
C ASP A 9 13.04 -10.71 9.35
N ALA A 10 13.13 -10.36 10.64
CA ALA A 10 12.89 -8.99 11.12
C ALA A 10 13.81 -7.95 10.43
N ALA A 11 15.05 -8.34 10.14
CA ALA A 11 16.01 -7.49 9.43
C ALA A 11 15.56 -7.19 7.98
N LEU A 12 14.98 -8.19 7.31
CA LEU A 12 14.45 -8.05 5.96
C LEU A 12 13.23 -7.10 5.93
N ILE A 13 12.34 -7.25 6.91
CA ILE A 13 11.18 -6.34 7.08
C ILE A 13 11.66 -4.89 7.25
N LEU A 14 12.57 -4.64 8.19
CA LEU A 14 13.08 -3.29 8.46
C LEU A 14 13.74 -2.65 7.24
N LYS A 15 14.53 -3.42 6.48
CA LYS A 15 15.18 -2.94 5.26
C LYS A 15 14.16 -2.59 4.18
N THR A 16 13.14 -3.43 4.02
CA THR A 16 12.12 -3.27 2.97
C THR A 16 11.21 -2.08 3.27
N VAL A 17 10.80 -1.92 4.53
CA VAL A 17 10.00 -0.77 4.98
C VAL A 17 10.69 0.53 4.59
N LYS A 18 11.99 0.68 4.87
CA LYS A 18 12.74 1.91 4.52
C LYS A 18 12.74 2.26 3.03
N THR A 19 12.55 1.30 2.12
CA THR A 19 12.51 1.59 0.67
C THR A 19 11.27 2.35 0.22
N PHE A 20 10.24 2.41 1.06
CA PHE A 20 9.02 3.16 0.76
C PHE A 20 9.08 4.63 1.20
N GLU A 21 10.09 5.04 1.96
CA GLU A 21 10.24 6.44 2.36
C GLU A 21 10.56 7.33 1.15
N GLY A 22 9.95 8.51 1.10
CA GLY A 22 10.12 9.48 0.01
C GLY A 22 8.96 9.48 -0.97
N VAL A 23 9.26 9.81 -2.23
CA VAL A 23 8.26 10.02 -3.28
C VAL A 23 8.07 8.73 -4.06
N ILE A 24 6.84 8.20 -4.04
CA ILE A 24 6.47 6.97 -4.74
C ILE A 24 5.24 7.18 -5.62
N LEU A 25 5.11 6.32 -6.63
CA LEU A 25 3.92 6.25 -7.47
C LEU A 25 3.00 5.17 -6.94
N GLN A 26 1.75 5.53 -6.66
CA GLN A 26 0.75 4.60 -6.19
C GLN A 26 -0.44 4.55 -7.13
N LYS A 27 -0.86 3.35 -7.50
CA LYS A 27 -2.12 3.11 -8.20
C LYS A 27 -3.24 2.97 -7.17
N PRO A 28 -4.25 3.87 -7.13
CA PRO A 28 -5.34 3.77 -6.18
C PRO A 28 -6.09 2.43 -6.32
N PRO A 29 -6.55 1.79 -5.24
CA PRO A 29 -7.33 0.55 -5.31
C PRO A 29 -8.73 0.78 -5.89
N MET A 30 -9.35 -0.27 -6.44
CA MET A 30 -10.73 -0.22 -6.94
C MET A 30 -11.72 0.06 -5.80
N PHE A 31 -11.47 -0.52 -4.62
CA PHE A 31 -12.24 -0.25 -3.41
C PHE A 31 -11.79 1.07 -2.76
N SER A 32 -12.03 2.17 -3.46
CA SER A 32 -11.75 3.52 -2.99
C SER A 32 -12.92 4.46 -3.27
N ALA A 33 -12.97 5.56 -2.50
CA ALA A 33 -13.94 6.63 -2.68
C ALA A 33 -13.57 7.58 -3.84
N LEU A 34 -12.47 7.32 -4.54
CA LEU A 34 -12.08 8.09 -5.70
C LEU A 34 -13.20 8.03 -6.75
N LYS A 35 -13.57 9.18 -7.33
CA LYS A 35 -14.67 9.24 -8.29
C LYS A 35 -14.19 9.04 -9.72
N HIS A 36 -14.94 8.26 -10.48
CA HIS A 36 -14.87 8.15 -11.93
C HIS A 36 -16.25 8.48 -12.50
N LYS A 37 -16.34 9.48 -13.39
CA LYS A 37 -17.61 9.94 -14.00
C LYS A 37 -18.73 10.18 -12.99
N GLY A 38 -18.42 10.84 -11.86
CA GLY A 38 -19.38 11.20 -10.82
C GLY A 38 -19.72 10.10 -9.80
N LYS A 39 -19.31 8.84 -10.03
CA LYS A 39 -19.54 7.71 -9.10
C LYS A 39 -18.23 7.25 -8.46
N PRO A 40 -18.22 6.82 -7.18
CA PRO A 40 -17.02 6.33 -6.54
C PRO A 40 -16.60 4.96 -7.08
N LEU A 41 -15.29 4.66 -7.09
CA LEU A 41 -14.73 3.44 -7.68
C LEU A 41 -15.25 2.16 -7.03
N TYR A 42 -15.52 2.16 -5.73
CA TYR A 42 -16.09 0.99 -5.05
C TYR A 42 -17.45 0.58 -5.64
N SER A 43 -18.25 1.53 -6.17
CA SER A 43 -19.53 1.21 -6.81
C SER A 43 -19.36 0.44 -8.13
N TYR A 44 -18.24 0.62 -8.82
CA TYR A 44 -17.88 -0.18 -9.99
C TYR A 44 -17.29 -1.52 -9.58
N ALA A 45 -16.45 -1.53 -8.52
CA ALA A 45 -15.85 -2.74 -7.98
C ALA A 45 -16.89 -3.78 -7.54
N HIS A 46 -17.95 -3.36 -6.82
CA HIS A 46 -19.06 -4.24 -6.43
C HIS A 46 -19.84 -4.82 -7.60
N LYS A 47 -19.74 -4.23 -8.79
CA LYS A 47 -20.36 -4.71 -10.03
C LYS A 47 -19.40 -5.55 -10.87
N GLY A 48 -18.19 -5.83 -10.38
CA GLY A 48 -17.13 -6.50 -11.13
C GLY A 48 -16.56 -5.68 -12.29
N ILE A 49 -16.84 -4.37 -12.34
CA ILE A 49 -16.37 -3.50 -13.43
C ILE A 49 -15.03 -2.90 -13.02
N GLU A 50 -13.97 -3.22 -13.76
CA GLU A 50 -12.67 -2.60 -13.58
C GLU A 50 -12.58 -1.26 -14.33
N ILE A 51 -12.07 -0.25 -13.63
CA ILE A 51 -11.84 1.09 -14.20
C ILE A 51 -10.33 1.32 -14.29
N PRO A 52 -9.81 1.82 -15.42
CA PRO A 52 -8.41 2.22 -15.54
C PRO A 52 -8.12 3.39 -14.59
N ARG A 53 -7.09 3.21 -13.76
CA ARG A 53 -6.69 4.15 -12.71
C ARG A 53 -5.27 4.61 -13.01
N LYS A 54 -5.08 5.93 -13.12
CA LYS A 54 -3.75 6.53 -13.25
C LYS A 54 -3.01 6.44 -11.92
N GLU A 55 -1.71 6.20 -11.99
CA GLU A 55 -0.82 6.32 -10.84
C GLU A 55 -0.78 7.77 -10.36
N ARG A 56 -0.60 7.92 -9.05
CA ARG A 56 -0.51 9.22 -8.39
C ARG A 56 0.76 9.25 -7.58
N THR A 57 1.45 10.37 -7.66
CA THR A 57 2.58 10.65 -6.78
C THR A 57 2.06 10.87 -5.36
N VAL A 58 2.61 10.11 -4.43
CA VAL A 58 2.41 10.28 -2.99
C VAL A 58 3.76 10.37 -2.31
N THR A 59 3.80 11.06 -1.19
CA THR A 59 5.03 11.21 -0.39
C THR A 59 4.84 10.55 0.96
N ILE A 60 5.74 9.64 1.31
CA ILE A 60 5.88 9.08 2.65
C ILE A 60 6.98 9.89 3.34
N HIS A 61 6.57 10.71 4.30
CA HIS A 61 7.46 11.62 5.03
C HIS A 61 8.25 10.90 6.12
N ARG A 62 7.63 9.89 6.76
CA ARG A 62 8.23 9.08 7.82
C ARG A 62 7.57 7.71 7.86
N LEU A 63 8.36 6.66 8.03
CA LEU A 63 7.85 5.31 8.16
C LEU A 63 8.66 4.52 9.21
N GLU A 64 8.03 4.21 10.34
CA GLU A 64 8.69 3.55 11.47
C GLU A 64 8.03 2.21 11.77
N VAL A 65 8.84 1.19 12.09
CA VAL A 65 8.33 -0.10 12.57
C VAL A 65 8.28 -0.08 14.08
N LEU A 66 7.06 -0.14 14.63
CA LEU A 66 6.83 -0.11 16.08
C LEU A 66 6.99 -1.49 16.73
N LYS A 67 6.52 -2.54 16.05
CA LYS A 67 6.53 -3.90 16.58
C LYS A 67 6.55 -4.93 15.46
N ILE A 68 7.39 -5.96 15.61
CA ILE A 68 7.43 -7.12 14.73
C ILE A 68 7.05 -8.33 15.59
N ASN A 69 5.93 -8.97 15.27
CA ASN A 69 5.45 -10.20 15.90
C ASN A 69 4.88 -11.10 14.82
N ILE A 70 5.75 -11.76 14.05
CA ILE A 70 5.43 -12.49 12.83
C ILE A 70 4.25 -13.45 13.10
N PRO A 71 3.17 -13.40 12.29
CA PRO A 71 3.04 -12.72 10.99
C PRO A 71 2.59 -11.24 11.05
N PHE A 72 2.44 -10.66 12.23
CA PHE A 72 1.95 -9.30 12.43
C PHE A 72 3.10 -8.28 12.53
N VAL A 73 2.96 -7.16 11.83
CA VAL A 73 3.89 -6.03 11.92
C VAL A 73 3.07 -4.76 12.15
N THR A 74 3.47 -3.97 13.13
CA THR A 74 2.86 -2.67 13.43
C THR A 74 3.81 -1.58 12.95
N ILE A 75 3.30 -0.68 12.11
CA ILE A 75 4.03 0.44 11.54
C ILE A 75 3.32 1.76 11.87
N ASP A 76 4.11 2.81 12.08
CA ASP A 76 3.64 4.19 12.10
C ASP A 76 4.07 4.89 10.80
N ILE A 77 3.16 5.63 10.18
CA ILE A 77 3.38 6.25 8.88
C ILE A 77 2.86 7.68 8.85
N VAL A 78 3.72 8.60 8.42
CA VAL A 78 3.34 9.98 8.09
C VAL A 78 3.41 10.12 6.57
N CYS A 79 2.27 10.42 5.94
CA CYS A 79 2.17 10.47 4.49
C CYS A 79 1.33 11.64 4.00
N SER A 80 1.52 11.97 2.73
CA SER A 80 0.76 12.99 2.03
C SER A 80 -0.71 12.59 1.84
N LYS A 81 -1.57 13.56 1.55
CA LYS A 81 -3.00 13.32 1.27
C LYS A 81 -3.20 12.35 0.10
N GLY A 82 -4.21 11.48 0.22
CA GLY A 82 -4.59 10.55 -0.85
C GLY A 82 -3.70 9.31 -0.98
N THR A 83 -2.83 9.07 0.00
CA THR A 83 -2.05 7.83 0.14
C THR A 83 -2.97 6.70 0.62
N TYR A 84 -2.85 5.53 -0.01
CA TYR A 84 -3.57 4.32 0.36
C TYR A 84 -2.62 3.36 1.09
N VAL A 85 -2.67 3.26 2.41
CA VAL A 85 -1.83 2.30 3.17
C VAL A 85 -2.12 0.83 2.80
N ARG A 86 -3.25 0.58 2.12
CA ARG A 86 -3.71 -0.76 1.71
C ARG A 86 -3.07 -1.27 0.40
N THR A 87 -2.20 -0.49 -0.24
CA THR A 87 -1.64 -0.79 -1.58
C THR A 87 -0.14 -0.62 -1.56
#